data_AF-A0AA48GM26-F1
#
_entry.id   AF-A0AA48GM26-F1
#
_cell.length_a   1.000
_cell.length_b   1.000
_cell.length_c   1.000
_cell.angle_alpha   90.00
_cell.angle_beta   90.00
_cell.angle_gamma   90.00
#
_symmetry.space_group_name_H-M   'P 1'
#
loop_
_entity.id
_entity.type
_entity.pdbx_description
1 polymer ?
#
loop_
_entity_poly.entity_id
_entity_poly.type
_entity_poly.pdbx_seq_one_letter_code
_entity_poly.pdbx_strand_id
1 'polypeptide(L)' 'MPMQTYKIKETYLDHPAGSTVYDLMDCDYGCSAEDSMDSGEDYAAVTLDPTGNYPFFTIPTRLLKAVT' A
#
# COMPACT_ATOMS: atom_id res chain seq x y z
N MET A 1 -12.77 -9.90 0.68
CA MET A 1 -11.60 -10.62 0.12
C MET A 1 -10.65 -10.90 1.29
N PRO A 2 -9.87 -11.99 1.31
CA PRO A 2 -8.83 -12.13 2.33
C PRO A 2 -7.84 -10.97 2.20
N MET A 3 -7.47 -10.37 3.32
CA MET A 3 -6.55 -9.24 3.36
C MET A 3 -5.16 -9.69 2.88
N GLN A 4 -4.63 -9.06 1.84
CA GLN A 4 -3.31 -9.39 1.33
C GLN A 4 -2.24 -8.73 2.21
N THR A 5 -1.14 -9.45 2.41
CA THR A 5 0.06 -8.95 3.08
C THR A 5 1.17 -8.77 2.05
N TYR A 6 1.96 -7.69 2.19
CA TYR A 6 3.06 -7.37 1.29
C TYR A 6 4.35 -7.07 2.04
N LYS A 7 5.44 -7.17 1.30
CA LYS A 7 6.73 -6.58 1.62
C LYS A 7 7.04 -5.43 0.67
N ILE A 8 7.51 -4.31 1.22
CA ILE A 8 8.01 -3.19 0.43
C ILE A 8 9.36 -3.58 -0.20
N LYS A 9 9.51 -3.41 -1.52
CA LYS A 9 10.74 -3.77 -2.26
C LYS A 9 11.87 -2.75 -2.04
N GLU A 10 11.55 -1.46 -1.98
CA GLU A 10 12.49 -0.34 -1.87
C GLU A 10 11.96 0.70 -0.89
N THR A 11 12.83 1.41 -0.17
CA THR A 11 12.41 2.40 0.83
C THR A 11 11.50 3.47 0.21
N TYR A 12 10.37 3.75 0.87
CA TYR A 12 9.33 4.65 0.36
C TYR A 12 8.63 5.40 1.51
N LEU A 13 8.53 6.73 1.43
CA LEU A 13 7.90 7.61 2.44
C LEU A 13 8.25 7.20 3.89
N ASP A 14 9.54 7.09 4.19
CA ASP A 14 10.09 6.68 5.50
C ASP A 14 9.85 5.21 5.91
N HIS A 15 9.22 4.40 5.07
CA HIS A 15 9.09 2.96 5.27
C HIS A 15 10.25 2.20 4.58
N PRO A 16 11.15 1.54 5.33
CA PRO A 16 12.30 0.87 4.75
C PRO A 16 11.91 -0.34 3.89
N ALA A 17 12.75 -0.68 2.91
CA ALA A 17 12.65 -1.94 2.18
C ALA A 17 12.58 -3.14 3.15
N GLY A 18 11.71 -4.11 2.85
CA GLY A 18 11.44 -5.26 3.70
C GLY A 18 10.40 -5.03 4.81
N SER A 19 9.85 -3.81 4.94
CA SER A 19 8.71 -3.54 5.82
C SER A 19 7.50 -4.36 5.41
N THR A 20 6.77 -4.90 6.39
CA THR A 20 5.48 -5.56 6.17
C THR A 20 4.39 -4.49 6.14
N VAL A 21 3.52 -4.56 5.14
CA VAL A 21 2.29 -3.75 5.04
C VAL A 21 1.12 -4.64 4.65
N TYR A 22 -0.09 -4.16 4.88
CA TYR A 22 -1.34 -4.87 4.65
C TYR A 22 -2.23 -4.04 3.73
N ASP A 23 -3.12 -4.68 2.97
CA ASP A 23 -4.19 -3.95 2.27
C ASP A 23 -4.96 -3.07 3.26
N LEU A 24 -5.26 -1.84 2.84
CA LEU A 24 -6.30 -1.06 3.52
C LEU A 24 -7.66 -1.72 3.25
N MET A 25 -8.39 -2.03 4.31
CA MET A 25 -9.71 -2.67 4.23
C MET A 25 -10.86 -1.67 4.24
N ASP A 26 -10.57 -0.40 4.57
CA ASP A 26 -11.52 0.72 4.53
C ASP A 26 -11.28 1.62 3.31
N CYS A 27 -12.04 2.70 3.18
CA CYS A 27 -11.95 3.66 2.10
C CYS A 27 -10.60 4.40 2.09
N ASP A 28 -9.90 4.41 0.95
CA ASP A 28 -8.71 5.24 0.76
C ASP A 28 -9.05 6.68 0.30
N TYR A 29 -10.34 7.02 0.28
CA TYR A 29 -10.90 8.28 -0.22
C TYR A 29 -10.49 8.63 -1.66
N GLY A 30 -10.14 7.63 -2.47
CA GLY A 30 -9.70 7.83 -3.85
C GLY A 30 -8.24 8.25 -3.99
N CYS A 31 -7.46 8.34 -2.90
CA CYS A 31 -6.06 8.75 -2.98
C CYS A 31 -5.24 7.87 -3.91
N SER A 32 -5.42 6.54 -3.88
CA SER A 32 -4.67 5.65 -4.78
C SER A 32 -5.04 5.88 -6.25
N ALA A 33 -6.29 6.22 -6.54
CA ALA A 33 -6.73 6.53 -7.89
C ALA A 33 -6.18 7.88 -8.37
N GLU A 34 -6.19 8.91 -7.52
CA GLU A 34 -5.61 10.22 -7.82
C GLU A 34 -4.11 10.14 -8.07
N ASP A 35 -3.36 9.45 -7.21
CA ASP A 35 -1.92 9.23 -7.38
C ASP A 35 -1.63 8.44 -8.68
N SER A 36 -2.49 7.49 -9.02
CA SER A 36 -2.34 6.72 -10.26
C SER A 36 -2.55 7.58 -11.50
N MET A 37 -3.53 8.47 -11.47
CA MET A 37 -3.82 9.39 -12.57
C MET A 37 -2.73 10.46 -12.71
N ASP A 38 -2.22 11.00 -11.61
CA ASP A 38 -1.21 12.06 -11.61
C ASP A 38 0.16 11.53 -12.05
N SER A 39 0.55 10.35 -11.56
CA SER A 39 1.85 9.76 -11.88
C SER A 39 1.88 8.93 -13.16
N GLY A 40 0.73 8.44 -13.64
CA GLY A 40 0.64 7.47 -14.74
C GLY A 40 1.12 6.06 -14.39
N GLU A 41 1.29 5.76 -13.10
CA GLU A 41 1.67 4.45 -12.56
C GLU A 41 0.57 3.92 -11.62
N ASP A 42 0.35 2.60 -11.54
CA ASP A 42 -0.66 2.05 -10.63
C ASP A 42 -0.24 2.13 -9.15
N TYR A 43 -1.08 2.75 -8.32
CA TYR A 43 -0.94 2.84 -6.87
C TYR A 43 -1.97 1.98 -6.13
N ALA A 44 -1.62 1.59 -4.90
CA ALA A 44 -2.52 0.93 -3.96
C ALA A 44 -2.44 1.59 -2.58
N ALA A 45 -3.54 1.52 -1.84
CA ALA A 45 -3.62 1.95 -0.45
C ALA A 45 -3.25 0.80 0.50
N VAL A 46 -2.28 1.05 1.39
CA VAL A 46 -1.78 0.07 2.36
C VAL A 46 -1.69 0.68 3.75
N THR A 47 -1.65 -0.18 4.77
CA THR A 47 -1.49 0.19 6.17
C THR A 47 -0.44 -0.66 6.87
N LEU A 48 0.08 -0.16 7.99
CA LEU A 48 0.89 -0.95 8.93
C LEU A 48 0.02 -1.69 9.94
N ASP A 49 -1.28 -1.38 10.03
CA ASP A 49 -2.23 -2.07 10.89
C ASP A 49 -2.54 -3.47 10.31
N PRO A 50 -2.23 -4.56 11.03
CA PRO A 50 -2.52 -5.93 10.57
C PRO A 50 -4.01 -6.26 10.49
N THR A 51 -4.90 -5.36 10.90
CA THR A 51 -6.36 -5.47 10.72
C THR A 51 -6.84 -4.77 9.45
N GLY A 52 -5.96 -4.04 8.75
CA GLY A 52 -6.31 -3.30 7.54
C GLY A 52 -6.97 -1.95 7.82
N ASN A 53 -6.80 -1.38 9.02
CA ASN A 53 -7.42 -0.12 9.42
C ASN A 53 -6.46 1.07 9.28
N TYR A 54 -6.97 2.28 9.53
CA TYR A 54 -6.20 3.52 9.56
C TYR A 54 -5.10 3.54 10.63
N PRO A 55 -4.03 4.32 10.45
CA PRO A 55 -3.72 5.19 9.30
C PRO A 55 -3.23 4.41 8.08
N PHE A 56 -3.45 4.95 6.89
CA PHE A 56 -3.00 4.35 5.63
C PHE A 56 -2.10 5.31 4.85
N PHE A 57 -1.44 4.78 3.83
CA PHE A 57 -0.73 5.55 2.82
C PHE A 57 -0.85 4.86 1.46
N THR A 58 -0.61 5.60 0.39
CA THR A 58 -0.59 5.10 -0.98
C THR A 58 0.83 4.78 -1.40
N ILE A 59 1.02 3.72 -2.18
CA ILE A 59 2.33 3.27 -2.65
C ILE A 59 2.23 2.69 -4.07
N PRO A 60 3.23 2.91 -4.95
CA PRO A 60 3.26 2.25 -6.25
C PRO A 60 3.19 0.73 -6.11
N THR A 61 2.29 0.09 -6.83
CA THR A 61 2.09 -1.36 -6.79
C THR A 61 3.36 -2.12 -7.19
N ARG A 62 4.20 -1.56 -8.07
CA ARG A 62 5.50 -2.17 -8.42
C ARG A 62 6.42 -2.34 -7.22
N LEU A 63 6.26 -1.55 -6.16
CA LEU A 63 7.05 -1.65 -4.91
C LEU A 63 6.48 -2.68 -3.93
N LEU A 64 5.31 -3.25 -4.19
CA LEU A 64 4.71 -4.29 -3.36
C LEU A 64 5.11 -5.68 -3.83
N LYS A 65 5.49 -6.54 -2.89
CA LYS A 65 5.71 -7.97 -3.09
C LYS A 65 4.75 -8.75 -2.19
N ALA A 66 3.77 -9.43 -2.77
CA ALA A 66 2.85 -10.27 -2.01
C ALA A 66 3.60 -11.33 -1.20
N VAL A 67 3.20 -11.51 0.05
CA VAL A 67 3.64 -12.60 0.93
C VAL A 67 2.56 -13.66 0.88
N THR A 68 2.94 -14.88 0.52
CA THR A 68 2.08 -16.07 0.49
C THR A 68 2.06 -16.75 1.85
#